data_AF-A0A831PUZ1-F1
#
_entry.id   AF-A0A831PUZ1-F1
#
_cell.length_a   1.000
_cell.length_b   1.000
_cell.length_c   1.000
_cell.angle_alpha   90.00
_cell.angle_beta   90.00
_cell.angle_gamma   90.00
#
_symmetry.space_group_name_H-M   'P 1'
#
loop_
_entity.id
_entity.type
_entity.pdbx_description
1 polymer ?
#
loop_
_entity_poly.entity_id
_entity_poly.type
_entity_poly.pdbx_seq_one_letter_code
_entity_poly.pdbx_strand_id
1 'polypeptide(L)'
;MLRRTLLSRIAPGAALAAAGCTSKPKPGAPDKIRVIAGRSIAMSSLFLAYERGYFQSVGLAVEIDQQANPSSSLALLGAGKGDVVFSSIGVPYLSAMAKGLPVKVVAGREFASPTCGQFGALFAMKKNFP
;
A
#
# COMPACT_ATOMS: atom_id res chain seq x y z
N MET A 1 -19.35 5.77 -76.03
CA MET A 1 -20.82 5.91 -75.98
C MET A 1 -21.46 4.53 -76.13
N LEU A 2 -21.68 3.81 -75.02
CA LEU A 2 -22.72 2.76 -74.88
C LEU A 2 -22.60 2.13 -73.47
N ARG A 3 -23.78 1.96 -72.85
CA ARG A 3 -24.16 1.07 -71.73
C ARG A 3 -23.10 0.06 -71.26
N ARG A 4 -22.96 -0.08 -69.92
CA ARG A 4 -23.28 -1.29 -69.13
C ARG A 4 -22.60 -1.25 -67.75
N THR A 5 -23.31 -1.82 -66.75
CA THR A 5 -22.77 -2.52 -65.54
C THR A 5 -22.03 -1.65 -64.50
N LEU A 6 -22.28 -1.70 -63.19
CA LEU A 6 -22.57 -2.85 -62.31
C LEU A 6 -23.36 -2.44 -61.06
N LEU A 7 -24.33 -3.30 -60.74
CA LEU A 7 -24.87 -3.55 -59.40
C LEU A 7 -23.79 -3.97 -58.40
N SER A 8 -24.10 -3.74 -57.12
CA SER A 8 -23.76 -4.60 -55.99
C SER A 8 -22.30 -4.66 -55.55
N ARG A 9 -21.98 -3.93 -54.47
CA ARG A 9 -21.06 -4.39 -53.43
C ARG A 9 -21.59 -4.01 -52.06
N ILE A 10 -22.48 -4.87 -51.55
CA ILE A 10 -22.72 -5.04 -50.11
C ILE A 10 -21.40 -5.57 -49.53
N ALA A 11 -20.76 -4.79 -48.66
CA ALA A 11 -19.61 -5.24 -47.88
C ALA A 11 -20.08 -5.57 -46.46
N PRO A 12 -20.13 -6.85 -46.05
CA PRO A 12 -20.37 -7.23 -44.67
C PRO A 12 -19.03 -7.18 -43.92
N GLY A 13 -18.85 -6.19 -43.04
CA GLY A 13 -17.54 -5.98 -42.39
C GLY A 13 -17.59 -5.30 -41.03
N ALA A 14 -18.70 -5.41 -40.28
CA ALA A 14 -18.85 -4.74 -38.99
C ALA A 14 -19.28 -5.70 -37.87
N ALA A 15 -18.55 -6.80 -37.65
CA ALA A 15 -18.91 -7.80 -36.64
C ALA A 15 -17.76 -8.29 -35.73
N LEU A 16 -16.61 -7.60 -35.66
CA LEU A 16 -15.47 -8.05 -34.84
C LEU A 16 -14.87 -6.98 -33.90
N ALA A 17 -15.70 -6.24 -33.17
CA ALA A 17 -15.21 -5.23 -32.22
C ALA A 17 -15.82 -5.32 -30.80
N ALA A 18 -16.30 -6.50 -30.37
CA ALA A 18 -16.96 -6.65 -29.07
C ALA A 18 -16.35 -7.74 -28.13
N ALA A 19 -15.18 -8.31 -28.44
CA ALA A 19 -14.61 -9.42 -27.66
C ALA A 19 -13.49 -9.03 -26.67
N GLY A 20 -13.35 -7.75 -26.30
CA GLY A 20 -12.15 -7.25 -25.60
C GLY A 20 -12.25 -6.96 -24.09
N CYS A 21 -13.42 -6.93 -23.47
CA CYS A 21 -13.57 -6.30 -22.13
C CYS A 21 -14.07 -7.21 -21.01
N THR A 22 -13.71 -8.49 -21.00
CA THR A 22 -13.96 -9.36 -19.83
C THR A 22 -12.71 -10.16 -19.43
N SER A 23 -11.61 -9.46 -19.20
CA SER A 23 -10.52 -10.00 -18.40
C SER A 23 -10.91 -9.84 -16.93
N LYS A 24 -11.65 -10.80 -16.36
CA LYS A 24 -11.69 -10.91 -14.89
C LYS A 24 -10.23 -11.09 -14.44
N PRO A 25 -9.70 -10.27 -13.52
CA PRO A 25 -8.38 -10.52 -12.97
C PRO A 25 -8.36 -11.96 -12.45
N LYS A 26 -7.52 -12.80 -13.04
CA LYS A 26 -7.21 -14.10 -12.44
C LYS A 26 -6.70 -13.78 -11.04
N PRO A 27 -7.18 -14.46 -9.97
CA PRO A 27 -6.59 -14.28 -8.65
C PRO A 27 -5.10 -14.62 -8.77
N GLY A 28 -4.27 -13.59 -8.84
CA GLY A 28 -2.83 -13.73 -8.79
C GLY A 28 -2.44 -14.21 -7.39
N ALA A 29 -1.23 -14.73 -7.25
CA ALA A 29 -0.66 -14.87 -5.91
C ALA A 29 -0.73 -13.50 -5.21
N PRO A 30 -1.11 -13.44 -3.92
CA PRO A 30 -1.18 -12.17 -3.21
C PRO A 30 0.14 -11.42 -3.28
N ASP A 31 0.08 -10.11 -3.49
CA ASP A 31 1.28 -9.28 -3.50
C ASP A 31 1.86 -9.22 -2.08
N LYS A 32 3.12 -9.64 -1.94
CA LYS A 32 3.81 -9.64 -0.66
C LYS A 32 4.29 -8.24 -0.30
N ILE A 33 3.98 -7.79 0.91
CA ILE A 33 4.41 -6.48 1.43
C ILE A 33 4.95 -6.65 2.85
N ARG A 34 6.19 -6.22 3.08
CA ARG A 34 6.83 -6.15 4.39
C ARG A 34 6.63 -4.76 4.98
N VAL A 35 5.90 -4.73 6.08
CA VAL A 35 5.55 -3.52 6.82
C VAL A 35 6.37 -3.46 8.11
N ILE A 36 7.11 -2.38 8.33
CA ILE A 36 7.84 -2.14 9.58
C ILE A 36 6.98 -1.22 10.44
N ALA A 37 6.50 -1.70 11.58
CA ALA A 37 5.61 -0.96 12.47
C ALA A 37 5.75 -1.38 13.93
N GLY A 38 5.90 -0.42 14.83
CA GLY A 38 6.08 -0.68 16.26
C GLY A 38 4.77 -1.01 16.97
N ARG A 39 4.86 -1.63 18.15
CA ARG A 39 3.69 -1.88 19.00
C ARG A 39 3.37 -0.63 19.81
N SER A 40 2.46 0.19 19.31
CA SER A 40 1.89 1.33 20.02
C SER A 40 0.37 1.41 19.80
N ILE A 41 -0.33 2.15 20.67
CA ILE A 41 -1.79 2.35 20.53
C ILE A 41 -2.12 3.02 19.21
N ALA A 42 -1.27 3.94 18.74
CA ALA A 42 -1.44 4.62 17.47
C ALA A 42 -1.44 3.64 16.28
N MET A 43 -0.82 2.46 16.42
CA MET A 43 -0.79 1.40 15.42
C MET A 43 -1.96 0.41 15.52
N SER A 44 -2.87 0.58 16.49
CA SER A 44 -4.01 -0.32 16.70
C SER A 44 -4.80 -0.62 15.42
N SER A 45 -5.10 0.38 14.59
CA SER A 45 -5.85 0.15 13.35
C SER A 45 -5.07 -0.62 12.28
N LEU A 46 -3.73 -0.57 12.27
CA LEU A 46 -2.91 -1.41 11.38
C LEU A 46 -3.03 -2.88 11.79
N PHE A 47 -2.82 -3.17 13.08
CA PHE A 47 -2.92 -4.52 13.61
C PHE A 47 -4.34 -5.07 13.52
N LEU A 48 -5.37 -4.26 13.79
CA LEU A 48 -6.76 -4.67 13.66
C LEU A 48 -7.13 -4.97 12.19
N ALA A 49 -6.67 -4.16 11.24
CA ALA A 49 -6.89 -4.43 9.82
C ALA A 49 -6.19 -5.73 9.37
N TYR A 50 -5.00 -6.00 9.90
CA TYR A 50 -4.27 -7.24 9.68
C TYR A 50 -5.03 -8.45 10.24
N GLU A 51 -5.45 -8.40 11.51
CA GLU A 51 -6.20 -9.48 12.17
C GLU A 51 -7.57 -9.73 11.53
N ARG A 52 -8.24 -8.68 11.06
CA ARG A 52 -9.55 -8.77 10.37
C ARG A 52 -9.44 -9.28 8.93
N GLY A 53 -8.24 -9.53 8.42
CA GLY A 53 -8.03 -10.03 7.06
C GLY A 53 -8.25 -8.99 5.96
N TYR A 54 -8.24 -7.69 6.28
CA TYR A 54 -8.56 -6.65 5.31
C TYR A 54 -7.53 -6.57 4.18
N PHE A 55 -6.25 -6.81 4.46
CA PHE A 55 -5.21 -6.85 3.43
C PHE A 55 -5.40 -8.04 2.48
N GLN A 56 -5.70 -9.22 3.04
CA GLN A 56 -5.96 -10.42 2.25
C GLN A 56 -7.21 -10.26 1.38
N SER A 57 -8.24 -9.55 1.88
CA SER A 57 -9.46 -9.26 1.13
C SER A 57 -9.23 -8.45 -0.16
N VAL A 58 -8.14 -7.69 -0.22
CA VAL A 58 -7.71 -6.92 -1.41
C VAL A 58 -6.52 -7.55 -2.13
N GLY A 59 -6.17 -8.80 -1.81
CA GLY A 59 -5.10 -9.54 -2.48
C GLY A 59 -3.68 -9.20 -2.00
N LEU A 60 -3.51 -8.66 -0.79
CA LEU A 60 -2.21 -8.36 -0.21
C LEU A 60 -1.83 -9.40 0.87
N ALA A 61 -0.62 -9.95 0.75
CA ALA A 61 0.03 -10.74 1.79
C ALA A 61 0.98 -9.86 2.61
N VAL A 62 0.48 -9.33 3.71
CA VAL A 62 1.25 -8.43 4.59
C VAL A 62 2.06 -9.24 5.61
N GLU A 63 3.32 -8.88 5.79
CA GLU A 63 4.17 -9.34 6.89
C GLU A 63 4.57 -8.13 7.74
N ILE A 64 4.28 -8.15 9.04
CA ILE A 64 4.58 -7.02 9.94
C ILE A 64 5.84 -7.31 10.75
N ASP A 65 6.90 -6.56 10.49
CA ASP A 65 8.08 -6.48 11.37
C ASP A 65 7.79 -5.50 12.52
N GLN A 66 7.74 -6.04 13.74
CA GLN A 66 7.42 -5.28 14.94
C GLN A 66 8.61 -4.48 15.51
N GLN A 67 9.79 -4.59 14.90
CA GLN A 67 11.01 -3.90 15.34
C GLN A 67 11.14 -2.50 14.73
N ALA A 68 10.16 -1.63 14.96
CA ALA A 68 10.24 -0.25 14.49
C ALA A 68 11.00 0.64 15.49
N ASN A 69 12.30 0.84 15.28
CA ASN A 69 12.96 2.07 15.74
C ASN A 69 13.24 2.97 14.52
N PRO A 70 13.14 4.31 14.64
CA PRO A 70 13.22 5.22 13.49
C PRO A 70 14.46 5.02 12.61
N SER A 71 15.64 4.89 13.23
CA SER A 71 16.91 4.78 12.51
C SER A 71 17.06 3.44 11.77
N SER A 72 16.72 2.32 12.41
CA SER A 72 16.79 1.00 11.76
C SER A 72 15.71 0.86 10.69
N SER A 73 14.50 1.38 10.93
CA SER A 73 13.39 1.26 9.98
C SER A 73 13.71 1.97 8.67
N LEU A 74 14.34 3.14 8.75
CA LEU A 74 14.74 3.91 7.58
C LEU A 74 15.90 3.25 6.83
N ALA A 75 16.85 2.65 7.54
CA ALA A 75 17.92 1.86 6.95
C ALA A 75 17.38 0.60 6.24
N LEU A 76 16.41 -0.10 6.86
CA LEU A 76 15.76 -1.26 6.25
C LEU A 76 14.97 -0.87 4.99
N LEU A 77 14.27 0.27 5.02
CA LEU A 77 13.55 0.79 3.86
C LEU A 77 14.52 1.17 2.72
N GLY A 78 15.60 1.89 3.04
CA GLY A 78 16.64 2.23 2.07
C GLY A 78 17.38 1.02 1.47
N ALA A 79 17.50 -0.06 2.25
CA ALA A 79 18.11 -1.32 1.81
C ALA A 79 17.13 -2.25 1.08
N GLY A 80 15.87 -1.86 0.87
CA GLY A 80 14.84 -2.71 0.26
C GLY A 80 14.48 -3.94 1.10
N LYS A 81 14.75 -3.89 2.42
CA LYS A 81 14.41 -4.94 3.38
C LYS A 81 13.04 -4.75 4.05
N GLY A 82 12.44 -3.56 3.89
CA GLY A 82 11.05 -3.28 4.14
C GLY A 82 10.46 -2.47 3.00
N ASP A 83 9.16 -2.59 2.78
CA ASP A 83 8.45 -1.97 1.66
C ASP A 83 7.65 -0.74 2.13
N VAL A 84 7.13 -0.79 3.37
CA VAL A 84 6.40 0.30 4.01
C VAL A 84 6.87 0.45 5.45
N VAL A 85 7.05 1.68 5.92
CA VAL A 85 7.36 1.98 7.32
C VAL A 85 6.26 2.85 7.93
N PHE A 86 5.71 2.43 9.05
CA PHE A 86 4.89 3.26 9.92
C PHE A 86 5.80 3.88 10.98
N SER A 87 5.99 5.20 10.91
CA SER A 87 6.78 5.95 11.88
C SER A 87 6.27 7.38 12.01
N SER A 88 6.51 7.99 13.17
CA SER A 88 6.30 9.42 13.33
C SER A 88 7.38 10.19 12.58
N ILE A 89 6.97 11.15 11.76
CA ILE A 89 7.90 11.95 10.95
C ILE A 89 8.65 12.93 11.87
N GLY A 90 9.95 12.72 12.00
CA GLY A 90 10.86 13.60 12.77
C GLY A 90 12.09 14.01 11.97
N VAL A 91 12.99 14.76 12.63
CA VAL A 91 14.24 15.27 12.02
C VAL A 91 15.07 14.20 11.31
N PRO A 92 15.23 12.96 11.81
CA PRO A 92 16.01 11.93 11.11
C PRO A 92 15.44 11.56 9.74
N TYR A 93 14.11 11.43 9.62
CA TYR A 93 13.44 11.14 8.34
C TYR A 93 13.60 12.28 7.36
N LEU A 94 13.33 13.51 7.79
CA LEU A 94 13.47 14.71 6.96
C LEU A 94 14.92 14.87 6.48
N SER A 95 15.89 14.64 7.36
CA SER A 95 17.31 14.73 7.03
C SER A 95 17.74 13.66 6.02
N ALA A 96 17.26 12.42 6.16
CA ALA A 96 17.58 11.36 5.21
C ALA A 96 16.92 11.59 3.84
N MET A 97 15.69 12.07 3.81
CA MET A 97 15.00 12.45 2.57
C MET A 97 15.73 13.61 1.89
N ALA A 98 16.17 14.63 2.65
CA ALA A 98 16.98 15.73 2.12
C ALA A 98 18.34 15.26 1.56
N LYS A 99 18.87 14.14 2.08
CA LYS A 99 20.08 13.48 1.57
C LYS A 99 19.83 12.53 0.39
N GLY A 100 18.62 12.53 -0.17
CA GLY A 100 18.30 11.76 -1.37
C GLY A 100 17.93 10.30 -1.13
N LEU A 101 17.58 9.91 0.10
CA LEU A 101 17.01 8.60 0.35
C LEU A 101 15.74 8.43 -0.51
N PRO A 102 15.63 7.39 -1.37
CA PRO A 102 14.54 7.25 -2.34
C PRO A 102 13.26 6.71 -1.69
N VAL A 103 12.71 7.47 -0.74
CA VAL A 103 11.50 7.14 0.00
C VAL A 103 10.46 8.24 -0.16
N LYS A 104 9.19 7.86 -0.06
CA LYS A 104 8.06 8.78 -0.22
C LYS A 104 7.08 8.64 0.95
N VAL A 105 6.60 9.77 1.44
CA VAL A 105 5.46 9.81 2.35
C VAL A 105 4.19 9.66 1.51
N VAL A 106 3.45 8.57 1.71
CA VAL A 106 2.25 8.22 0.92
C VAL A 106 0.94 8.39 1.66
N ALA A 107 0.97 8.46 3.00
CA ALA A 107 -0.21 8.63 3.83
C ALA A 107 0.13 9.37 5.13
N GLY A 108 -0.75 10.28 5.55
CA GLY A 108 -0.72 10.91 6.87
C GLY A 108 -1.67 10.18 7.81
N ARG A 109 -1.18 9.80 9.00
CA ARG A 109 -1.95 9.06 10.02
C ARG A 109 -2.10 9.83 11.32
N GLU A 110 -1.16 10.72 11.59
CA GLU A 110 -1.05 11.51 12.81
C GLU A 110 -1.01 12.98 12.40
N PHE A 111 -1.58 13.85 13.22
CA PHE A 111 -1.39 15.29 13.09
C PHE A 111 -0.78 15.81 14.38
N ALA A 112 0.23 16.68 14.27
CA ALA A 112 0.81 17.36 15.42
C ALA A 112 0.08 18.69 15.62
N SER A 113 -0.41 18.93 16.83
CA SER A 113 -0.96 20.23 17.25
C SER A 113 -0.08 20.81 18.35
N PRO A 114 0.13 22.14 18.42
CA PRO A 114 0.80 22.79 19.55
C PRO A 114 0.16 22.47 20.90
N THR A 115 -1.14 22.16 20.91
CA THR A 115 -1.89 21.78 22.12
C THR A 115 -1.83 20.28 22.43
N CYS A 116 -1.33 19.46 21.51
CA CYS A 116 -1.16 18.01 21.66
C CYS A 116 0.30 17.68 22.00
N GLY A 117 0.69 17.93 23.25
CA GLY A 117 2.01 17.55 23.78
C GLY A 117 2.06 16.17 24.45
N GLN A 118 0.95 15.43 24.44
CA GLN A 118 0.82 14.19 25.21
C GLN A 118 1.11 12.97 24.33
N PHE A 119 2.27 12.34 24.52
CA PHE A 119 2.53 10.98 24.05
C PHE A 119 2.24 10.01 25.19
N GLY A 120 1.32 9.08 24.98
CA GLY A 120 0.96 8.05 25.96
C GLY A 120 1.34 6.67 25.47
N ALA A 121 2.11 5.93 26.27
CA ALA A 121 2.31 4.50 26.09
C ALA A 121 1.47 3.75 27.13
N LEU A 122 0.57 2.87 26.67
CA LEU A 122 -0.10 1.93 27.57
C LEU A 122 0.85 0.75 27.82
N PHE A 123 1.28 0.59 29.06
CA PHE A 123 2.06 -0.55 29.49
C PHE A 123 1.13 -1.60 30.10
N ALA A 124 1.07 -2.76 29.47
CA ALA A 124 0.42 -3.94 30.02
C ALA A 124 1.38 -4.64 30.98
N MET A 125 1.04 -4.72 32.28
CA MET A 125 1.75 -5.61 33.19
C MET A 125 1.29 -7.04 32.91
N LYS A 126 2.24 -7.94 32.60
CA LYS A 126 1.97 -9.36 32.32
C LYS A 126 1.18 -10.08 33.43
N LYS A 127 1.32 -9.65 34.69
CA LYS A 127 0.54 -10.20 35.82
C LYS A 127 -0.96 -9.84 35.80
N ASN A 128 -1.35 -8.86 34.99
CA ASN A 128 -2.68 -8.22 34.97
C ASN A 128 -3.37 -8.31 33.59
N PHE A 129 -2.75 -8.96 32.61
CA PHE A 129 -3.37 -9.24 31.30
C PHE A 129 -3.62 -10.75 31.19
N PRO A 130 -4.81 -11.19 30.77
CA PRO A 130 -5.15 -12.61 30.66
C PRO A 130 -4.24 -13.38 29.71
#